data_AF-A0A923BA24-F1
#
_entry.id   AF-A0A923BA24-F1
#
_cell.length_a   1.000
_cell.length_b   1.000
_cell.length_c   1.000
_cell.angle_alpha   90.00
_cell.angle_beta   90.00
_cell.angle_gamma   90.00
#
_symmetry.space_group_name_H-M   'P 1'
#
loop_
_entity.id
_entity.type
_entity.pdbx_description
1 polymer ?
#
loop_
_entity_poly.entity_id
_entity_poly.type
_entity_poly.pdbx_seq_one_letter_code
_entity_poly.pdbx_strand_id
1 'polypeptide(L)'
;MRNLLIGAVAPAALMAATPADSRPSRVDIPIQIDPNSSIYVLWVKVRAEGDHTIVSGYVRQKRWFARSRGHLHIAFLSQGQQVACQESDWKKYRYRSRGQWRFTSSVQIAASTIDSVRISHVDHERVPDSTPRSMTACPASAVDSEQHLGGA
;
A
#
# COMPACT_ATOMS: atom_id res chain seq x y z
N MET A 1 53.43 4.18 -54.48
CA MET A 1 53.35 4.19 -53.00
C MET A 1 51.95 4.65 -52.63
N ARG A 2 51.14 3.78 -52.01
CA ARG A 2 49.71 4.04 -51.74
C ARG A 2 49.52 3.97 -50.23
N ASN A 3 49.35 5.12 -49.59
CA ASN A 3 49.13 5.22 -48.15
C ASN A 3 47.65 4.96 -47.85
N LEU A 4 47.36 3.87 -47.12
CA LEU A 4 46.08 3.63 -46.48
C LEU A 4 46.08 4.34 -45.12
N LEU A 5 45.17 5.29 -44.91
CA LEU A 5 44.85 5.83 -43.60
C LEU A 5 43.75 4.96 -42.98
N ILE A 6 44.11 4.17 -41.97
CA ILE A 6 43.16 3.42 -41.14
C ILE A 6 42.72 4.34 -40.01
N GLY A 7 41.50 4.86 -40.11
CA GLY A 7 40.86 5.63 -39.04
C GLY A 7 40.53 4.71 -37.86
N ALA A 8 41.05 5.04 -36.69
CA ALA A 8 40.72 4.36 -35.44
C ALA A 8 39.31 4.78 -34.99
N VAL A 9 38.37 3.83 -35.01
CA VAL A 9 37.06 3.99 -34.38
C VAL A 9 37.23 3.66 -32.89
N ALA A 10 37.16 4.69 -32.05
CA ALA A 10 37.13 4.49 -30.60
C ALA A 10 35.82 3.79 -30.20
N PRO A 11 35.87 2.70 -29.40
CA PRO A 11 34.65 2.11 -28.87
C PRO A 11 34.06 3.08 -27.84
N ALA A 12 32.87 3.62 -28.14
CA ALA A 12 32.04 4.26 -27.13
C ALA A 12 31.71 3.22 -26.06
N ALA A 13 32.31 3.38 -24.88
CA ALA A 13 31.98 2.57 -23.72
C ALA A 13 30.51 2.83 -23.37
N LEU A 14 29.64 1.88 -23.72
CA LEU A 14 28.29 1.78 -23.17
C LEU A 14 28.43 1.65 -21.65
N MET A 15 28.19 2.73 -20.94
CA MET A 15 27.96 2.69 -19.50
C MET A 15 26.65 1.92 -19.30
N ALA A 16 26.75 0.60 -19.17
CA ALA A 16 25.67 -0.21 -18.70
C ALA A 16 25.31 0.32 -17.30
N ALA A 17 24.16 0.97 -17.18
CA ALA A 17 23.59 1.33 -15.90
C ALA A 17 23.61 0.06 -15.04
N THR A 18 24.41 0.06 -13.99
CA THR A 18 24.44 -1.04 -13.03
C THR A 18 23.00 -1.26 -12.57
N PRO A 19 22.44 -2.48 -12.69
CA PRO A 19 21.08 -2.73 -12.25
C PRO A 19 21.01 -2.36 -10.76
N ALA A 20 20.15 -1.39 -10.44
CA ALA A 20 19.85 -1.05 -9.06
C ALA A 20 19.44 -2.35 -8.36
N ASP A 21 20.10 -2.67 -7.24
CA ASP A 21 19.88 -3.90 -6.49
C ASP A 21 18.40 -3.99 -6.11
N SER A 22 17.65 -4.83 -6.82
CA SER A 22 16.18 -4.91 -6.73
C SER A 22 15.70 -5.76 -5.54
N ARG A 23 16.62 -6.13 -4.64
CA ARG A 23 16.29 -6.95 -3.47
C ARG A 23 15.32 -6.20 -2.55
N PRO A 24 14.27 -6.88 -2.05
CA PRO A 24 13.36 -6.30 -1.10
C PRO A 24 14.10 -5.83 0.16
N SER A 25 14.15 -4.52 0.38
CA SER A 25 14.74 -3.93 1.58
C SER A 25 13.64 -3.43 2.51
N ARG A 26 13.83 -3.57 3.82
CA ARG A 26 12.90 -3.01 4.80
C ARG A 26 13.14 -1.50 4.87
N VAL A 27 12.08 -0.71 4.76
CA VAL A 27 12.14 0.75 4.84
C VAL A 27 11.44 1.21 6.11
N ASP A 28 11.99 2.25 6.74
CA ASP A 28 11.40 2.88 7.92
C ASP A 28 10.43 3.99 7.49
N ILE A 29 9.21 3.59 7.15
CA ILE A 29 8.10 4.51 6.83
C ILE A 29 7.08 4.45 7.98
N PRO A 30 6.73 5.59 8.59
CA PRO A 30 5.69 5.66 9.62
C PRO A 30 4.36 5.06 9.16
N ILE A 31 3.76 4.24 10.03
CA ILE A 31 2.48 3.58 9.79
C ILE A 31 1.42 4.16 10.73
N GLN A 32 0.37 4.73 10.14
CA GLN A 32 -0.83 5.21 10.82
C GLN A 32 -1.93 4.15 10.67
N ILE A 33 -2.55 3.73 11.77
CA ILE A 33 -3.65 2.76 11.74
C ILE A 33 -4.88 3.45 12.30
N ASP A 34 -5.90 3.60 11.47
CA ASP A 34 -7.16 4.20 11.91
C ASP A 34 -7.85 3.25 12.91
N PRO A 35 -8.34 3.78 14.03
CA PRO A 35 -8.95 2.95 15.06
C PRO A 35 -10.21 2.27 14.52
N ASN A 36 -10.31 0.96 14.74
CA ASN A 36 -11.51 0.19 14.39
C ASN A 36 -11.96 -0.67 15.58
N SER A 37 -13.28 -0.83 15.76
CA SER A 37 -13.86 -1.59 16.88
C SER A 37 -13.83 -3.11 16.67
N SER A 38 -13.69 -3.57 15.43
CA SER A 38 -13.82 -4.97 15.03
C SER A 38 -12.50 -5.70 14.84
N ILE A 39 -11.45 -5.01 14.38
CA ILE A 39 -10.17 -5.63 14.03
C ILE A 39 -8.94 -4.96 14.65
N TYR A 40 -7.91 -5.76 14.91
CA TYR A 40 -6.52 -5.34 15.11
C TYR A 40 -5.76 -5.47 13.80
N VAL A 41 -4.95 -4.46 13.48
CA VAL A 41 -3.91 -4.54 12.44
C VAL A 41 -2.57 -4.66 13.16
N LEU A 42 -1.79 -5.68 12.82
CA LEU A 42 -0.64 -6.15 13.58
C LEU A 42 0.58 -6.35 12.68
N TRP A 43 1.76 -6.07 13.24
CA TRP A 43 3.07 -6.36 12.64
C TRP A 43 3.23 -5.87 11.19
N VAL A 44 2.75 -4.66 10.94
CA VAL A 44 2.85 -4.02 9.63
C VAL A 44 4.32 -3.74 9.30
N LYS A 45 4.70 -4.03 8.06
CA LYS A 45 6.04 -3.84 7.52
C LYS A 45 5.92 -3.22 6.13
N VAL A 46 6.78 -2.25 5.86
CA VAL A 46 6.96 -1.65 4.54
C VAL A 46 8.29 -2.11 3.95
N ARG A 47 8.28 -2.47 2.68
CA ARG A 47 9.46 -2.90 1.92
C ARG A 47 9.51 -2.17 0.59
N ALA A 48 10.72 -1.85 0.12
CA ALA A 48 10.95 -1.38 -1.23
C ALA A 48 11.47 -2.53 -2.09
N GLU A 49 10.90 -2.70 -3.29
CA GLU A 49 11.32 -3.67 -4.31
C GLU A 49 11.40 -2.94 -5.66
N GLY A 50 12.59 -2.40 -5.96
CA GLY A 50 12.77 -1.48 -7.10
C GLY A 50 11.87 -0.25 -6.96
N ASP A 51 11.05 0.00 -8.00
CA ASP A 51 10.09 1.11 -8.03
C ASP A 51 8.75 0.79 -7.34
N HIS A 52 8.67 -0.35 -6.64
CA HIS A 52 7.47 -0.74 -5.89
C HIS A 52 7.67 -0.59 -4.39
N THR A 53 6.61 -0.14 -3.73
CA THR A 53 6.49 -0.17 -2.27
C THR A 53 5.46 -1.21 -1.88
N ILE A 54 5.87 -2.14 -1.02
CA ILE A 54 5.06 -3.27 -0.54
C ILE A 54 4.76 -3.07 0.94
N VAL A 55 3.48 -3.07 1.28
CA VAL A 55 2.98 -3.04 2.66
C VAL A 55 2.39 -4.40 2.98
N SER A 56 2.83 -5.01 4.08
CA SER A 56 2.29 -6.29 4.53
C SER A 56 2.14 -6.33 6.03
N GLY A 57 1.22 -7.15 6.52
CA GLY A 57 0.99 -7.30 7.95
C GLY A 57 -0.07 -8.36 8.22
N TYR A 58 -0.70 -8.24 9.38
CA TYR A 58 -1.75 -9.16 9.78
C TYR A 58 -2.98 -8.45 10.32
N VAL A 59 -4.14 -9.06 10.12
CA VAL A 59 -5.43 -8.66 10.68
C VAL A 59 -5.88 -9.72 11.67
N ARG A 60 -6.41 -9.31 12.82
CA ARG A 60 -7.02 -10.21 13.82
C ARG A 60 -8.32 -9.60 14.33
N GLN A 61 -9.37 -10.40 14.48
CA GLN A 61 -10.61 -9.91 15.10
C GLN A 61 -10.39 -9.57 16.59
N LYS A 62 -10.95 -8.46 17.06
CA LYS A 62 -10.92 -8.09 18.49
C LYS A 62 -11.86 -8.95 19.33
N ARG A 63 -12.98 -9.38 18.75
CA ARG A 63 -14.04 -10.16 19.42
C ARG A 63 -14.54 -11.28 18.51
N TRP A 64 -15.06 -12.36 19.10
CA TRP A 64 -15.52 -13.53 18.35
C TRP A 64 -16.73 -13.24 17.44
N PHE A 65 -17.53 -12.22 17.77
CA PHE A 65 -18.66 -11.73 16.96
C PHE A 65 -18.33 -10.47 16.14
N ALA A 66 -17.08 -10.01 16.15
CA ALA A 66 -16.70 -8.82 15.40
C ALA A 66 -16.92 -9.02 13.90
N ARG A 67 -17.45 -8.00 13.23
CA ARG A 67 -17.60 -8.01 11.77
C ARG A 67 -16.19 -8.15 11.16
N SER A 68 -16.05 -9.09 10.24
CA SER A 68 -14.76 -9.45 9.62
C SER A 68 -14.85 -9.42 8.10
N ARG A 69 -15.81 -8.67 7.57
CA ARG A 69 -16.06 -8.52 6.15
C ARG A 69 -15.80 -7.06 5.83
N GLY A 70 -14.84 -6.82 4.97
CA GLY A 70 -14.34 -5.49 4.66
C GLY A 70 -12.97 -5.61 4.01
N HIS A 71 -12.51 -4.51 3.42
CA HIS A 71 -11.16 -4.40 2.89
C HIS A 71 -10.33 -3.53 3.83
N LEU A 72 -9.01 -3.75 3.80
CA LEU A 72 -8.10 -2.74 4.32
C LEU A 72 -7.81 -1.74 3.22
N HIS A 73 -8.04 -0.46 3.46
CA HIS A 73 -7.59 0.61 2.58
C HIS A 73 -6.20 1.02 3.03
N ILE A 74 -5.23 0.88 2.14
CA ILE A 74 -3.82 1.21 2.40
C ILE A 74 -3.50 2.42 1.54
N ALA A 75 -3.49 3.58 2.17
CA ALA A 75 -3.19 4.86 1.56
C ALA A 75 -1.71 5.20 1.75
N PHE A 76 -1.06 5.60 0.66
CA PHE A 76 0.32 6.06 0.62
C PHE A 76 0.31 7.59 0.59
N LEU A 77 0.98 8.21 1.56
CA LEU A 77 0.96 9.66 1.75
C LEU A 77 2.33 10.26 1.42
N SER A 78 2.33 11.37 0.69
CA SER A 78 3.48 12.24 0.45
C SER A 78 3.08 13.66 0.83
N GLN A 79 3.84 14.31 1.71
CA GLN A 79 3.57 15.63 2.25
C GLN A 79 2.15 15.78 2.82
N GLY A 80 1.66 14.70 3.45
CA GLY A 80 0.30 14.62 4.00
C GLY A 80 -0.82 14.40 2.98
N GLN A 81 -0.51 14.36 1.68
CA GLN A 81 -1.48 14.09 0.61
C GLN A 81 -1.43 12.63 0.15
N GLN A 82 -2.60 12.07 -0.15
CA GLN A 82 -2.70 10.71 -0.70
C GLN A 82 -2.23 10.69 -2.15
N VAL A 83 -1.10 10.01 -2.39
CA VAL A 83 -0.52 9.82 -3.73
C VAL A 83 -0.94 8.50 -4.38
N ALA A 84 -1.29 7.51 -3.57
CA ALA A 84 -1.93 6.29 -4.02
C ALA A 84 -2.73 5.65 -2.91
N CYS A 85 -3.62 4.74 -3.30
CA CYS A 85 -4.33 3.91 -2.37
C CYS A 85 -4.66 2.56 -3.01
N GLN A 86 -4.59 1.50 -2.21
CA GLN A 86 -4.92 0.16 -2.64
C GLN A 86 -5.79 -0.53 -1.59
N GLU A 87 -6.82 -1.22 -2.06
CA GLU A 87 -7.61 -2.11 -1.23
C GLU A 87 -6.91 -3.47 -1.12
N SER A 88 -6.75 -3.97 0.10
CA SER A 88 -6.22 -5.31 0.35
C SER A 88 -7.35 -6.23 0.81
N ASP A 89 -7.61 -7.23 -0.02
CA ASP A 89 -8.43 -8.39 0.31
C ASP A 89 -7.72 -9.26 1.33
N TRP A 90 -8.23 -9.29 2.56
CA TRP A 90 -7.85 -10.31 3.54
C TRP A 90 -8.98 -11.35 3.58
N LYS A 91 -8.91 -12.34 2.67
CA LYS A 91 -9.98 -13.34 2.53
C LYS A 91 -10.05 -14.24 3.77
N LYS A 92 -11.16 -14.13 4.50
CA LYS A 92 -11.66 -15.13 5.45
C LYS A 92 -12.04 -16.39 4.67
N TYR A 93 -11.12 -17.34 4.51
CA TYR A 93 -11.54 -18.69 4.20
C TYR A 93 -12.48 -19.16 5.32
N ARG A 94 -13.65 -19.60 4.89
CA ARG A 94 -14.84 -19.93 5.67
C ARG A 94 -14.50 -20.79 6.91
N TYR A 95 -15.17 -20.49 8.02
CA TYR A 95 -15.31 -21.24 9.29
C TYR A 95 -14.25 -21.08 10.41
N ARG A 96 -14.80 -20.74 11.61
CA ARG A 96 -14.31 -20.97 12.98
C ARG A 96 -12.89 -20.58 13.40
N SER A 97 -12.07 -19.99 12.55
CA SER A 97 -10.73 -19.61 12.97
C SER A 97 -10.77 -18.34 13.84
N ARG A 98 -10.25 -18.45 15.06
CA ARG A 98 -9.75 -17.34 15.89
C ARG A 98 -8.51 -16.70 15.24
N GLY A 99 -8.53 -16.58 13.91
CA GLY A 99 -7.38 -16.49 13.04
C GLY A 99 -6.73 -15.12 13.04
N GLN A 100 -5.45 -15.14 12.74
CA GLN A 100 -4.70 -13.97 12.31
C GLN A 100 -4.48 -14.14 10.80
N TRP A 101 -4.97 -13.20 10.00
CA TRP A 101 -4.93 -13.26 8.53
C TRP A 101 -3.84 -12.34 8.00
N ARG A 102 -3.05 -12.82 7.05
CA ARG A 102 -2.03 -11.98 6.41
C ARG A 102 -2.68 -11.10 5.35
N PHE A 103 -2.21 -9.86 5.24
CA PHE A 103 -2.51 -8.98 4.11
C PHE A 103 -1.21 -8.51 3.46
N THR A 104 -1.27 -8.21 2.16
CA THR A 104 -0.19 -7.62 1.39
C THR A 104 -0.80 -6.68 0.36
N SER A 105 -0.15 -5.54 0.14
CA SER A 105 -0.45 -4.53 -0.86
C SER A 105 0.86 -4.10 -1.50
N SER A 106 0.84 -3.83 -2.80
CA SER A 106 1.98 -3.38 -3.58
C SER A 106 1.53 -2.27 -4.53
N VAL A 107 2.26 -1.17 -4.52
CA VAL A 107 2.05 -0.03 -5.43
C VAL A 107 3.34 0.30 -6.15
N GLN A 108 3.25 0.69 -7.41
CA GLN A 108 4.38 1.14 -8.22
C GLN A 108 4.73 2.60 -7.89
N ILE A 109 5.17 2.84 -6.66
CA ILE A 109 5.71 4.12 -6.18
C ILE A 109 6.98 3.81 -5.39
N ALA A 110 8.05 4.54 -5.67
CA ALA A 110 9.31 4.43 -4.95
C ALA A 110 9.13 4.81 -3.47
N ALA A 111 9.67 3.99 -2.56
CA ALA A 111 9.52 4.21 -1.12
C ALA A 111 10.06 5.57 -0.64
N SER A 112 11.03 6.14 -1.36
CA SER A 112 11.64 7.44 -1.06
C SER A 112 10.69 8.64 -1.25
N THR A 113 9.57 8.47 -1.94
CA THR A 113 8.58 9.54 -2.16
C THR A 113 7.41 9.48 -1.18
N ILE A 114 7.38 8.47 -0.32
CA ILE A 114 6.29 8.19 0.63
C ILE A 114 6.74 8.56 2.04
N ASP A 115 6.03 9.49 2.66
CA ASP A 115 6.33 9.96 4.02
C ASP A 115 5.61 9.13 5.08
N SER A 116 4.45 8.55 4.75
CA SER A 116 3.72 7.67 5.65
C SER A 116 2.72 6.77 4.92
N VAL A 117 2.32 5.70 5.61
CA VAL A 117 1.25 4.80 5.17
C VAL A 117 0.10 4.87 6.16
N ARG A 118 -1.11 5.11 5.69
CA ARG A 118 -2.33 5.03 6.50
C ARG A 118 -3.12 3.77 6.15
N ILE A 119 -3.52 3.03 7.17
CA ILE A 119 -4.33 1.81 7.03
C ILE A 119 -5.66 2.02 7.73
N SER A 120 -6.76 1.90 6.98
CA SER A 120 -8.12 1.98 7.50
C SER A 120 -8.92 0.73 7.14
N HIS A 121 -9.95 0.44 7.93
CA HIS A 121 -10.85 -0.68 7.69
C HIS A 121 -12.19 -0.17 7.19
N VAL A 122 -12.61 -0.64 6.01
CA VAL A 122 -13.90 -0.28 5.42
C VAL A 122 -14.83 -1.48 5.50
N ASP A 123 -15.89 -1.33 6.28
CA ASP A 123 -16.97 -2.31 6.39
C ASP A 123 -17.90 -2.18 5.18
N HIS A 124 -17.97 -3.22 4.33
CA HIS A 124 -19.07 -3.31 3.37
C HIS A 124 -20.32 -3.79 4.10
N GLU A 125 -21.21 -2.87 4.44
CA GLU A 125 -22.58 -3.25 4.75
C GLU A 125 -23.21 -3.94 3.53
N ARG A 126 -24.18 -4.83 3.75
CA ARG A 126 -24.84 -5.63 2.69
C ARG A 126 -25.41 -4.71 1.59
N VAL A 127 -24.61 -4.40 0.58
CA VAL A 127 -25.12 -4.07 -0.74
C VAL A 127 -25.34 -5.43 -1.42
N PRO A 128 -26.58 -5.77 -1.84
CA PRO A 128 -26.83 -7.01 -2.56
C PRO A 128 -25.99 -7.04 -3.83
N ASP A 129 -25.44 -8.23 -4.07
CA ASP A 129 -24.58 -8.63 -5.18
C ASP A 129 -24.98 -7.95 -6.51
N SER A 130 -24.39 -6.79 -6.79
CA SER A 130 -24.53 -6.12 -8.06
C SER A 130 -23.19 -5.49 -8.41
N THR A 131 -22.60 -6.12 -9.42
CA THR A 131 -21.42 -5.76 -10.21
C THR A 131 -20.05 -5.70 -9.51
N PRO A 132 -19.05 -6.47 -9.99
CA PRO A 132 -17.66 -6.28 -9.59
C PRO A 132 -17.19 -4.94 -10.18
N ARG A 133 -17.19 -3.89 -9.36
CA ARG A 133 -16.50 -2.65 -9.70
C ARG A 133 -15.01 -2.91 -9.61
N SER A 134 -14.41 -3.33 -10.72
CA SER A 134 -12.98 -3.21 -10.91
C SER A 134 -12.66 -1.73 -11.10
N MET A 135 -12.26 -1.06 -10.01
CA MET A 135 -11.73 0.30 -10.08
C MET A 135 -10.60 0.45 -9.07
N THR A 136 -9.45 0.87 -9.58
CA THR A 136 -8.37 1.56 -8.89
C THR A 136 -8.92 2.76 -8.08
N ALA A 137 -9.55 2.56 -6.92
CA ALA A 137 -10.21 3.70 -6.25
C ALA A 137 -10.21 3.62 -4.72
N CYS A 138 -9.65 4.67 -4.11
CA CYS A 138 -10.06 5.21 -2.81
C CYS A 138 -10.45 6.68 -3.05
N PRO A 139 -11.73 7.07 -2.92
CA PRO A 139 -12.23 7.85 -1.76
C PRO A 139 -13.63 7.36 -1.28
N ALA A 140 -14.18 7.76 -0.11
CA ALA A 140 -14.15 9.08 0.53
C ALA A 140 -13.83 9.07 2.03
N SER A 141 -12.84 9.89 2.42
CA SER A 141 -12.86 10.58 3.71
C SER A 141 -13.78 11.79 3.58
N ALA A 142 -15.01 11.69 4.06
CA ALA A 142 -15.67 12.85 4.65
C ALA A 142 -15.26 12.83 6.13
N VAL A 143 -14.25 13.64 6.47
CA VAL A 143 -14.10 14.06 7.87
C VAL A 143 -15.24 15.05 8.09
N ASP A 144 -16.35 14.61 8.68
CA ASP A 144 -17.29 15.56 9.27
C ASP A 144 -16.57 16.26 10.42
N SER A 145 -15.92 17.36 10.09
CA SER A 145 -15.66 18.43 11.03
C SER A 145 -16.97 19.20 11.18
N GLU A 146 -17.96 18.64 11.86
CA GLU A 146 -18.97 19.50 12.47
C GLU A 146 -18.40 20.06 13.76
N GLN A 147 -18.19 21.37 13.66
CA GLN A 147 -17.62 22.26 14.64
C GLN A 147 -18.38 22.14 15.95
N HIS A 148 -17.62 21.93 17.03
CA HIS A 148 -18.02 22.31 18.36
C HIS A 148 -18.11 23.85 18.38
N LEU A 149 -19.28 24.40 18.03
CA LEU A 149 -19.64 25.78 18.30
C LEU A 149 -20.51 25.78 19.55
N GLY A 150 -19.88 26.14 20.67
CA GLY A 150 -20.60 26.54 21.86
C GLY A 150 -21.32 27.87 21.66
N GLY A 151 -22.32 28.10 22.50
CA GLY A 151 -22.81 29.43 22.86
C GLY A 151 -24.29 29.67 22.56
N ALA A 152 -25.15 29.47 23.56
CA ALA A 152 -25.77 30.55 24.35
C ALA A 152 -26.59 29.94 25.50
#